data_AF-A0A182SJR2-F1
#
_entry.id   AF-A0A182SJR2-F1
#
_cell.length_a   1.000
_cell.length_b   1.000
_cell.length_c   1.000
_cell.angle_alpha   90.00
_cell.angle_beta   90.00
_cell.angle_gamma   90.00
#
_symmetry.space_group_name_H-M   'P 1'
#
loop_
_entity.id
_entity.type
_entity.pdbx_description
1 polymer ?
#
loop_
_entity_poly.entity_id
_entity_poly.type
_entity_poly.pdbx_seq_one_letter_code
_entity_poly.pdbx_strand_id
1 'polypeptide(L)'
;MDASIITVQAQYSFKGSNNDELCFKKGDIITLTQREEGGWWEGTLGDKTGWFPSNYVKEYAGPLPLSETIRPPEEIQAFRSVVFRDLLESEKAHVAELRGLAENFLEPLEGSQILAATEYTQLMCNFLEVVEMHEEFLQTLEDCNDRVGKVFLSKAPTMKKIHQFYCAAHPRAIVIVDKFREELNVFMEKQGAAKPGLLVLTTGLSKPFRRLDKYAAILQELERHMESGHPDRGDTQRSIAVYKDIASSCSATRRQKELELQILTGPVRGWQGAELSTL
;
A
#
# COMPACT_ATOMS: atom_id res chain seq x y z
N MET A 1 9.87 -9.43 28.12
CA MET A 1 10.43 -10.78 27.98
C MET A 1 11.63 -10.65 27.08
N ASP A 2 12.84 -10.85 27.61
CA ASP A 2 14.08 -10.73 26.86
C ASP A 2 14.08 -11.74 25.70
N ALA A 3 13.80 -11.25 24.48
CA ALA A 3 14.06 -12.02 23.28
C ALA A 3 15.58 -12.15 23.17
N SER A 4 16.11 -13.28 23.64
CA SER A 4 17.53 -13.59 23.49
C SER A 4 17.85 -13.57 22.00
N ILE A 5 18.60 -12.55 21.56
CA ILE A 5 19.04 -12.40 20.18
C ILE A 5 19.88 -13.63 19.83
N ILE A 6 19.36 -14.50 18.97
CA ILE A 6 20.09 -15.70 18.53
C ILE A 6 20.89 -15.33 17.28
N THR A 7 22.20 -15.57 17.32
CA THR A 7 23.05 -15.40 16.14
C THR A 7 23.61 -16.72 15.66
N VAL A 8 23.80 -16.80 14.35
CA VAL A 8 24.33 -17.98 13.66
C VAL A 8 25.45 -17.56 12.71
N GLN A 9 26.47 -18.41 12.58
CA GLN A 9 27.56 -18.22 11.65
C GLN A 9 27.40 -19.12 10.41
N ALA A 10 27.50 -18.52 9.24
CA ALA A 10 27.49 -19.21 7.96
C ALA A 10 28.69 -20.16 7.81
N GLN A 11 28.42 -21.47 7.70
CA GLN A 11 29.43 -22.50 7.45
C GLN A 11 29.76 -22.62 5.96
N TYR A 12 28.81 -22.24 5.10
CA TYR A 12 28.91 -22.23 3.65
C TYR A 12 28.38 -20.90 3.10
N SER A 13 28.74 -20.58 1.86
CA SER A 13 28.14 -19.43 1.17
C SER A 13 26.79 -19.85 0.58
N PHE A 14 25.79 -18.99 0.67
CA PHE A 14 24.47 -19.20 0.07
C PHE A 14 24.12 -18.03 -0.84
N LYS A 15 23.69 -18.35 -2.06
CA LYS A 15 23.22 -17.38 -3.05
C LYS A 15 21.76 -17.69 -3.33
N GLY A 16 20.89 -16.86 -2.78
CA GLY A 16 19.46 -16.94 -3.03
C GLY A 16 19.14 -16.66 -4.51
N SER A 17 18.11 -17.35 -5.00
CA SER A 17 17.54 -17.15 -6.34
C SER A 17 16.26 -16.32 -6.28
N ASN A 18 15.56 -16.32 -5.14
CA ASN A 18 14.32 -15.59 -4.95
C ASN A 18 14.54 -14.28 -4.18
N ASN A 19 13.61 -13.33 -4.33
CA ASN A 19 13.72 -11.99 -3.72
C ASN A 19 13.54 -12.00 -2.19
N ASP A 20 13.04 -13.09 -1.64
CA ASP A 20 12.83 -13.33 -0.21
C ASP A 20 13.97 -14.12 0.44
N GLU A 21 14.99 -14.55 -0.33
CA GLU A 21 16.13 -15.33 0.15
C GLU A 21 17.34 -14.44 0.53
N LEU A 22 18.01 -14.77 1.63
CA LEU A 22 19.17 -14.03 2.13
C LEU A 22 20.46 -14.54 1.49
N CYS A 23 21.19 -13.71 0.77
CA CYS A 23 22.52 -14.07 0.25
C CYS A 23 23.62 -13.75 1.28
N PHE A 24 24.52 -14.70 1.55
CA PHE A 24 25.66 -14.53 2.47
C PHE A 24 26.86 -15.39 2.09
N LYS A 25 28.03 -15.05 2.65
CA LYS A 25 29.30 -15.76 2.46
C LYS A 25 29.63 -16.59 3.69
N LYS A 26 30.45 -17.63 3.49
CA LYS A 26 31.02 -18.41 4.58
C LYS A 26 31.74 -17.48 5.57
N GLY A 27 31.39 -17.59 6.85
CA GLY A 27 31.94 -16.79 7.95
C GLY A 27 31.03 -15.66 8.44
N ASP A 28 30.03 -15.25 7.64
CA ASP A 28 29.11 -14.17 8.01
C ASP A 28 28.29 -14.52 9.26
N ILE A 29 28.04 -13.52 10.11
CA ILE A 29 27.22 -13.63 11.32
C ILE A 29 25.83 -13.06 11.03
N ILE A 30 24.81 -13.88 11.22
CA ILE A 30 23.42 -13.57 10.88
C ILE A 30 22.61 -13.57 12.17
N THR A 31 21.77 -12.55 12.35
CA THR A 31 20.81 -12.47 13.46
C THR A 31 19.53 -13.17 13.06
N LEU A 32 19.11 -14.21 13.79
CA LEU A 32 17.86 -14.92 13.48
C LEU A 32 16.63 -14.06 13.83
N THR A 33 15.66 -14.01 12.92
CA THR A 33 14.35 -13.37 13.12
C THR A 33 13.26 -14.42 13.34
N GLN A 34 13.27 -15.50 12.55
CA GLN A 34 12.27 -16.57 12.62
C GLN A 34 12.89 -17.94 12.35
N ARG A 35 12.37 -18.98 13.02
CA ARG A 35 12.76 -20.40 12.82
C ARG A 35 11.52 -21.18 12.41
N GLU A 36 11.52 -21.77 11.22
CA GLU A 36 10.48 -22.71 10.81
C GLU A 36 10.96 -24.16 10.91
N GLU A 37 10.03 -25.07 11.21
CA GLU A 37 10.29 -26.51 11.32
C GLU A 37 10.67 -27.15 9.96
N GLY A 38 10.33 -26.48 8.85
CA GLY A 38 10.65 -26.92 7.48
C GLY A 38 12.13 -26.82 7.08
N GLY A 39 13.02 -26.46 8.01
CA GLY A 39 14.46 -26.37 7.77
C GLY A 39 14.92 -25.08 7.10
N TRP A 40 14.01 -24.13 6.86
CA TRP A 40 14.31 -22.77 6.43
C TRP A 40 14.19 -21.80 7.61
N TRP A 41 15.22 -21.00 7.81
CA TRP A 41 15.23 -19.96 8.84
C TRP A 41 15.29 -18.60 8.17
N GLU A 42 14.71 -17.60 8.83
CA GLU A 42 14.81 -16.21 8.43
C GLU A 42 15.81 -15.50 9.34
N GLY A 43 16.65 -14.66 8.75
CA GLY A 43 17.57 -13.84 9.51
C GLY A 43 18.00 -12.59 8.79
N THR A 44 18.65 -11.72 9.55
CA THR A 44 19.17 -10.43 9.16
C THR A 44 20.69 -10.47 9.05
N LEU A 45 21.21 -10.02 7.91
CA LEU A 45 22.63 -9.71 7.71
C LEU A 45 22.76 -8.26 7.22
N GLY A 46 23.28 -7.38 8.09
CA GLY A 46 23.27 -5.93 7.85
C GLY A 46 21.85 -5.42 7.64
N ASP A 47 21.61 -4.71 6.53
CA ASP A 47 20.29 -4.15 6.23
C ASP A 47 19.33 -5.16 5.58
N LYS A 48 19.77 -6.37 5.23
CA LYS A 48 18.94 -7.34 4.49
C LYS A 48 18.40 -8.43 5.39
N THR A 49 17.12 -8.72 5.26
CA THR A 49 16.45 -9.86 5.91
C THR A 49 15.95 -10.83 4.85
N GLY A 50 16.11 -12.12 5.08
CA GLY A 50 15.58 -13.13 4.16
C GLY A 50 15.75 -14.57 4.66
N TRP A 51 15.19 -15.50 3.90
CA TRP A 51 15.19 -16.92 4.17
C TRP A 51 16.46 -17.62 3.71
N PHE A 52 16.90 -18.61 4.46
CA PHE A 52 18.03 -19.46 4.10
C PHE A 52 17.94 -20.86 4.73
N PRO A 53 18.62 -21.87 4.17
CA PRO A 53 18.65 -23.21 4.72
C PRO A 53 19.37 -23.27 6.07
N SER A 54 18.69 -23.78 7.10
CA SER A 54 19.23 -23.89 8.47
C SER A 54 20.51 -24.72 8.57
N ASN A 55 20.72 -25.69 7.67
CA ASN A 55 21.93 -26.52 7.62
C ASN A 55 23.17 -25.79 7.08
N TYR A 56 23.03 -24.56 6.59
CA TYR A 56 24.15 -23.75 6.10
C TYR A 56 24.83 -22.94 7.21
N VAL A 57 24.25 -22.93 8.40
CA VAL A 57 24.69 -22.11 9.53
C VAL A 57 24.88 -22.96 10.79
N LYS A 58 25.54 -22.39 11.79
CA LYS A 58 25.69 -22.98 13.13
C LYS A 58 25.52 -21.89 14.17
N GLU A 59 24.96 -22.20 15.34
CA GLU A 59 24.85 -21.25 16.45
C GLU A 59 26.22 -20.61 16.77
N TYR A 60 26.21 -19.29 16.90
CA TYR A 60 27.38 -18.49 17.20
C TYR A 60 27.27 -17.91 18.62
N ALA A 61 28.19 -18.31 19.49
CA ALA A 61 28.26 -17.86 20.88
C ALA A 61 29.42 -16.87 21.13
N GLY A 62 30.02 -16.33 20.07
CA GLY A 62 31.10 -15.35 20.17
C GLY A 62 30.59 -13.93 20.44
N PRO A 63 31.49 -12.96 20.68
CA PRO A 63 31.10 -11.56 20.82
C PRO A 63 30.33 -11.13 19.58
N LEU A 64 29.14 -10.56 19.79
CA LEU A 64 28.38 -9.95 18.71
C LEU A 64 29.27 -8.88 18.07
N PRO A 65 29.39 -8.81 16.73
CA PRO A 65 29.89 -7.61 16.10
C PRO A 65 29.02 -6.45 16.60
N LEU A 66 29.65 -5.37 17.07
CA LEU A 66 28.95 -4.16 17.54
C LEU A 66 27.99 -3.72 16.43
N SER A 67 26.70 -4.01 16.59
CA SER A 67 25.67 -3.50 15.70
C SER A 67 25.67 -1.98 15.83
N GLU A 68 25.70 -1.27 14.70
CA GLU A 68 25.70 0.20 14.59
C GLU A 68 24.38 0.85 15.06
N THR A 69 23.74 0.34 16.11
CA THR A 69 22.64 1.04 16.77
C THR A 69 23.23 2.15 17.62
N ILE A 70 23.34 3.34 17.03
CA ILE A 70 23.76 4.59 17.67
C ILE A 70 22.81 4.97 18.83
N ARG A 71 21.64 4.33 18.95
CA ARG A 71 20.57 4.67 19.88
C ARG A 71 20.26 3.53 20.87
N PRO A 72 19.95 3.84 22.14
CA PRO A 72 19.49 2.87 23.14
C PRO A 72 18.24 2.08 22.67
N PRO A 73 18.10 0.78 22.99
CA PRO A 73 16.93 -0.02 22.62
C PRO A 73 15.58 0.58 23.05
N GLU A 74 15.53 1.21 24.23
CA GLU A 74 14.32 1.87 24.75
C GLU A 74 13.85 3.03 23.85
N GLU A 75 14.79 3.79 23.28
CA GLU A 75 14.47 4.88 22.35
C GLU A 75 13.96 4.35 21.00
N ILE A 76 14.53 3.24 20.52
CA ILE A 76 14.11 2.57 19.27
C ILE A 76 12.67 2.06 19.41
N GLN A 77 12.35 1.42 20.53
CA GLN A 77 11.00 0.92 20.80
C GLN A 77 9.97 2.04 20.97
N ALA A 78 10.32 3.12 21.67
CA ALA A 78 9.45 4.29 21.83
C ALA A 78 9.18 4.94 20.46
N PHE A 79 10.21 5.12 19.63
CA PHE A 79 10.06 5.71 18.30
C PHE A 79 9.22 4.83 17.37
N ARG A 80 9.44 3.51 17.38
CA ARG A 80 8.59 2.55 16.63
C ARG A 80 7.13 2.68 17.03
N SER A 81 6.83 2.77 18.33
CA SER A 81 5.46 2.93 18.83
C SER A 81 4.82 4.23 18.33
N VAL A 82 5.59 5.32 18.23
CA VAL A 82 5.15 6.58 17.64
C VAL A 82 4.87 6.41 16.14
N VAL A 83 5.80 5.83 15.37
CA VAL A 83 5.63 5.61 13.92
C VAL A 83 4.42 4.73 13.62
N PHE A 84 4.21 3.68 14.41
CA PHE A 84 3.05 2.80 14.26
C PHE A 84 1.74 3.53 14.58
N ARG A 85 1.71 4.33 15.65
CA ARG A 85 0.55 5.17 15.97
C ARG A 85 0.26 6.16 14.85
N ASP A 86 1.27 6.83 14.32
CA ASP A 86 1.12 7.78 13.21
C ASP A 86 0.61 7.09 11.94
N LEU A 87 1.05 5.86 11.66
CA LEU A 87 0.50 5.01 10.59
C LEU A 87 -1.00 4.77 10.81
N LEU A 88 -1.40 4.31 12.00
CA LEU A 88 -2.80 4.04 12.34
C LEU A 88 -3.66 5.30 12.25
N GLU A 89 -3.22 6.41 12.83
CA GLU A 89 -3.92 7.70 12.76
C GLU A 89 -4.07 8.17 11.32
N SER A 90 -3.04 8.02 10.49
CA SER A 90 -3.11 8.36 9.07
C SER A 90 -4.06 7.45 8.28
N GLU A 91 -4.19 6.17 8.63
CA GLU A 91 -5.14 5.24 8.00
C GLU A 91 -6.57 5.56 8.45
N LYS A 92 -6.79 5.84 9.74
CA LYS A 92 -8.09 6.31 10.27
C LYS A 92 -8.56 7.57 9.55
N ALA A 93 -7.67 8.56 9.43
CA ALA A 93 -7.97 9.78 8.70
C ALA A 93 -8.31 9.49 7.23
N HIS A 94 -7.54 8.61 6.58
CA HIS A 94 -7.79 8.23 5.19
C HIS A 94 -9.17 7.57 5.01
N VAL A 95 -9.50 6.58 5.83
CA VAL A 95 -10.80 5.89 5.83
C VAL A 95 -11.94 6.87 6.10
N ALA A 96 -11.81 7.71 7.13
CA ALA A 96 -12.82 8.71 7.47
C ALA A 96 -13.08 9.69 6.32
N GLU A 97 -12.03 10.08 5.58
CA GLU A 97 -12.17 10.93 4.40
C GLU A 97 -12.85 10.23 3.23
N LEU A 98 -12.55 8.94 2.98
CA LEU A 98 -13.19 8.18 1.90
C LEU A 98 -14.67 7.94 2.20
N ARG A 99 -14.97 7.50 3.42
CA ARG A 99 -16.32 7.33 3.93
C ARG A 99 -17.09 8.65 3.89
N GLY A 100 -16.48 9.73 4.39
CA GLY A 100 -17.08 11.06 4.36
C GLY A 100 -17.36 11.55 2.94
N LEU A 101 -16.54 11.19 1.94
CA LEU A 101 -16.83 11.49 0.55
C LEU A 101 -18.05 10.70 0.04
N ALA A 102 -18.14 9.41 0.38
CA ALA A 102 -19.26 8.55 0.01
C ALA A 102 -20.58 9.08 0.59
N GLU A 103 -20.65 9.20 1.91
CA GLU A 103 -21.87 9.52 2.66
C GLU A 103 -22.35 10.97 2.43
N ASN A 104 -21.44 11.95 2.36
CA ASN A 104 -21.84 13.35 2.29
C ASN A 104 -22.03 13.87 0.86
N PHE A 105 -21.46 13.20 -0.15
CA PHE A 105 -21.47 13.71 -1.53
C PHE A 105 -21.94 12.68 -2.55
N LEU A 106 -21.39 11.47 -2.54
CA LEU A 106 -21.69 10.48 -3.58
C LEU A 106 -23.06 9.82 -3.40
N GLU A 107 -23.49 9.50 -2.18
CA GLU A 107 -24.84 8.98 -1.92
C GLU A 107 -25.93 10.04 -2.22
N PRO A 108 -25.82 11.31 -1.75
CA PRO A 108 -26.80 12.33 -2.09
C PRO A 108 -26.82 12.67 -3.59
N LEU A 109 -25.71 12.45 -4.31
CA LEU A 109 -25.62 12.68 -5.75
C LEU A 109 -26.53 11.72 -6.53
N GLU A 110 -26.64 10.46 -6.10
CA GLU A 110 -27.57 9.49 -6.70
C GLU A 110 -29.01 9.98 -6.61
N GLY A 111 -29.40 10.49 -5.43
CA GLY A 111 -30.75 11.03 -5.18
C GLY A 111 -31.03 12.36 -5.89
N SER A 112 -29.99 13.09 -6.31
CA SER A 112 -30.13 14.41 -6.96
C SER A 112 -30.59 14.35 -8.42
N GLN A 113 -30.53 13.16 -9.04
CA GLN A 113 -30.84 12.93 -10.46
C GLN A 113 -30.04 13.81 -11.45
N ILE A 114 -28.90 14.38 -11.02
CA ILE A 114 -27.98 15.11 -11.92
C ILE A 114 -27.36 14.15 -12.94
N LEU A 115 -27.10 12.91 -12.52
CA LEU A 115 -26.52 11.85 -13.34
C LEU A 115 -27.58 10.78 -13.62
N ALA A 116 -27.58 10.22 -14.84
CA ALA A 116 -28.32 9.00 -15.10
C ALA A 116 -27.72 7.82 -14.29
N ALA A 117 -28.52 6.80 -14.00
CA ALA A 117 -28.06 5.62 -13.23
C ALA A 117 -26.77 5.00 -13.79
N THR A 118 -26.64 4.93 -15.13
CA THR A 118 -25.44 4.41 -15.79
C THR A 118 -24.21 5.32 -15.58
N GLU A 119 -24.40 6.64 -15.59
CA GLU A 119 -23.32 7.62 -15.39
C GLU A 119 -22.88 7.63 -13.92
N TYR A 120 -23.84 7.49 -13.01
CA TYR A 120 -23.58 7.32 -11.58
C TYR A 120 -22.76 6.06 -11.29
N THR A 121 -23.16 4.90 -11.83
CA THR A 121 -22.38 3.65 -11.67
C THR A 121 -20.97 3.77 -12.25
N GLN A 122 -20.80 4.48 -13.38
CA GLN A 122 -19.48 4.73 -13.97
C GLN A 122 -18.61 5.67 -13.13
N LEU A 123 -19.21 6.71 -12.52
CA LEU A 123 -18.54 7.61 -11.58
C LEU A 123 -18.10 6.87 -10.31
N MET A 124 -19.01 6.07 -9.73
CA MET A 124 -18.77 5.32 -8.50
C MET A 124 -17.78 4.18 -8.70
N CYS A 125 -17.82 3.51 -9.85
CA CYS A 125 -17.00 2.33 -10.12
C CYS A 125 -17.12 1.31 -8.96
N ASN A 126 -16.02 1.01 -8.29
CA ASN A 126 -15.94 0.19 -7.07
C ASN A 126 -15.43 1.02 -5.88
N PHE A 127 -15.73 2.32 -5.83
CA PHE A 127 -15.29 3.20 -4.75
C PHE A 127 -15.71 2.69 -3.37
N LEU A 128 -16.94 2.17 -3.23
CA LEU A 128 -17.40 1.58 -1.97
C LEU A 128 -16.61 0.32 -1.58
N GLU A 129 -16.27 -0.54 -2.55
CA GLU A 129 -15.42 -1.71 -2.31
C GLU A 129 -14.01 -1.31 -1.83
N VAL A 130 -13.48 -0.19 -2.35
CA VAL A 130 -12.22 0.40 -1.87
C VAL A 130 -12.36 0.86 -0.42
N VAL A 131 -13.45 1.56 -0.08
CA VAL A 131 -13.71 2.02 1.30
C VAL A 131 -13.79 0.84 2.27
N GLU A 132 -14.61 -0.16 1.96
CA GLU A 132 -14.79 -1.38 2.76
C GLU A 132 -13.46 -2.12 2.98
N MET A 133 -12.64 -2.23 1.93
CA MET A 133 -11.34 -2.88 2.02
C MET A 133 -10.38 -2.12 2.95
N HIS A 134 -10.34 -0.78 2.87
CA HIS A 134 -9.51 0.03 3.78
C HIS A 134 -10.01 -0.01 5.22
N GLU A 135 -11.31 -0.19 5.45
CA GLU A 135 -11.89 -0.37 6.78
C GLU A 135 -11.53 -1.73 7.38
N GLU A 136 -11.64 -2.79 6.60
CA GLU A 136 -11.19 -4.12 7.02
C GLU A 136 -9.68 -4.14 7.28
N PHE A 137 -8.90 -3.43 6.45
CA PHE A 137 -7.46 -3.27 6.64
C PHE A 137 -7.14 -2.53 7.94
N LEU A 138 -7.81 -1.42 8.22
CA LEU A 138 -7.66 -0.65 9.45
C LEU A 138 -7.98 -1.51 10.67
N GLN A 139 -9.10 -2.23 10.68
CA GLN A 139 -9.47 -3.13 11.77
C GLN A 139 -8.37 -4.19 12.01
N THR A 140 -7.85 -4.79 10.94
CA THR A 140 -6.77 -5.78 11.04
C THR A 140 -5.47 -5.17 11.59
N LEU A 141 -5.18 -3.91 11.26
CA LEU A 141 -4.02 -3.19 11.78
C LEU A 141 -4.18 -2.82 13.27
N GLU A 142 -5.38 -2.44 13.71
CA GLU A 142 -5.64 -2.14 15.12
C GLU A 142 -5.49 -3.37 16.02
N ASP A 143 -5.87 -4.54 15.51
CA ASP A 143 -5.77 -5.82 16.22
C ASP A 143 -4.38 -6.48 16.14
N CYS A 144 -3.39 -5.83 15.50
CA CYS A 144 -2.10 -6.47 15.24
C CYS A 144 -1.17 -6.50 16.47
N ASN A 145 -0.59 -7.67 16.78
CA ASN A 145 0.40 -7.86 17.84
C ASN A 145 1.83 -7.54 17.33
N ASP A 146 2.08 -6.29 16.96
CA ASP A 146 3.41 -5.78 16.55
C ASP A 146 4.02 -6.45 15.28
N ARG A 147 3.17 -7.15 14.50
CA ARG A 147 3.50 -7.81 13.22
C ARG A 147 2.86 -7.06 12.05
N VAL A 148 3.20 -5.78 11.91
CA VAL A 148 2.63 -4.87 10.91
C VAL A 148 2.94 -5.34 9.49
N GLY A 149 4.20 -5.67 9.20
CA GLY A 149 4.62 -6.20 7.91
C GLY A 149 3.81 -7.44 7.51
N LYS A 150 3.57 -8.37 8.44
CA LYS A 150 2.74 -9.55 8.16
C LYS A 150 1.31 -9.18 7.75
N VAL A 151 0.69 -8.20 8.43
CA VAL A 151 -0.65 -7.70 8.09
C VAL A 151 -0.65 -7.12 6.67
N PHE A 152 0.30 -6.25 6.34
CA PHE A 152 0.44 -5.70 5.00
C PHE A 152 0.60 -6.79 3.92
N LEU A 153 1.46 -7.79 4.13
CA LEU A 153 1.61 -8.90 3.19
C LEU A 153 0.32 -9.70 3.01
N SER A 154 -0.40 -9.98 4.09
CA SER A 154 -1.65 -10.75 4.04
C SER A 154 -2.77 -10.04 3.25
N LYS A 155 -2.80 -8.71 3.31
CA LYS A 155 -3.84 -7.89 2.67
C LYS A 155 -3.44 -7.42 1.27
N ALA A 156 -2.16 -7.48 0.94
CA ALA A 156 -1.61 -7.02 -0.35
C ALA A 156 -2.32 -7.62 -1.59
N PRO A 157 -2.65 -8.93 -1.69
CA PRO A 157 -3.32 -9.48 -2.87
C PRO A 157 -4.71 -8.87 -3.09
N THR A 158 -5.49 -8.75 -2.02
CA THR A 158 -6.84 -8.15 -2.05
C THR A 158 -6.77 -6.68 -2.40
N MET A 159 -5.88 -5.93 -1.75
CA MET A 159 -5.68 -4.51 -2.02
C MET A 159 -5.23 -4.27 -3.47
N LYS A 160 -4.30 -5.07 -4.00
CA LYS A 160 -3.87 -5.02 -5.40
C LYS A 160 -5.03 -5.21 -6.36
N LYS A 161 -5.86 -6.24 -6.15
CA LYS A 161 -7.00 -6.54 -7.03
C LYS A 161 -8.01 -5.39 -7.08
N ILE A 162 -8.44 -4.91 -5.91
CA ILE A 162 -9.49 -3.89 -5.80
C ILE A 162 -9.00 -2.54 -6.36
N HIS A 163 -7.78 -2.13 -6.03
CA HIS A 163 -7.22 -0.87 -6.54
C HIS A 163 -6.89 -0.93 -8.03
N GLN A 164 -6.46 -2.08 -8.56
CA GLN A 164 -6.25 -2.23 -10.00
C GLN A 164 -7.56 -2.01 -10.79
N PHE A 165 -8.68 -2.55 -10.29
CA PHE A 165 -9.98 -2.31 -10.90
C PHE A 165 -10.38 -0.82 -10.82
N TYR A 166 -10.25 -0.22 -9.63
CA TYR A 166 -10.54 1.20 -9.43
C TYR A 166 -9.72 2.09 -10.37
N CYS A 167 -8.41 1.84 -10.46
CA CYS A 167 -7.50 2.60 -11.32
C CYS A 167 -7.81 2.43 -12.81
N ALA A 168 -8.27 1.25 -13.23
CA ALA A 168 -8.65 1.01 -14.62
C ALA A 168 -9.91 1.79 -15.04
N ALA A 169 -10.83 1.99 -14.10
CA ALA A 169 -12.12 2.63 -14.36
C ALA A 169 -12.16 4.12 -14.02
N HIS A 170 -11.31 4.60 -13.11
CA HIS A 170 -11.20 6.00 -12.73
C HIS A 170 -11.11 6.98 -13.92
N PRO A 171 -10.39 6.70 -15.02
CA PRO A 171 -10.39 7.59 -16.19
C PRO A 171 -11.80 7.84 -16.77
N ARG A 172 -12.71 6.87 -16.72
CA ARG A 172 -14.11 7.05 -17.14
C ARG A 172 -14.88 7.94 -16.17
N ALA A 173 -14.65 7.77 -14.86
CA ALA A 173 -15.22 8.64 -13.84
C ALA A 173 -14.85 10.11 -14.07
N ILE A 174 -13.60 10.39 -14.46
CA ILE A 174 -13.15 11.76 -14.79
C ILE A 174 -13.86 12.33 -16.02
N VAL A 175 -14.13 11.52 -17.05
CA VAL A 175 -14.93 11.96 -18.22
C VAL A 175 -16.34 12.39 -17.79
N ILE A 176 -16.97 11.67 -16.87
CA ILE A 176 -18.28 12.06 -16.30
C ILE A 176 -18.16 13.35 -15.49
N VAL A 177 -17.12 13.48 -14.67
CA VAL A 177 -16.88 14.70 -13.88
C VAL A 177 -16.68 15.93 -14.78
N ASP A 178 -15.97 15.78 -15.90
CA ASP A 178 -15.76 16.87 -16.86
C ASP A 178 -17.03 17.21 -17.65
N LYS A 179 -17.83 16.20 -18.01
CA LYS A 179 -19.11 16.38 -18.70
C LYS A 179 -20.13 17.19 -17.88
N PHE A 180 -20.21 16.93 -16.56
CA PHE A 180 -21.16 17.58 -15.65
C PHE A 180 -20.49 18.57 -14.70
N ARG A 181 -19.42 19.21 -15.17
CA ARG A 181 -18.52 20.04 -14.37
C ARG A 181 -19.22 21.10 -13.54
N GLU A 182 -20.11 21.87 -14.17
CA GLU A 182 -20.76 23.03 -13.55
C GLU A 182 -21.86 22.57 -12.57
N GLU A 183 -22.67 21.59 -12.96
CA GLU A 183 -23.71 20.99 -12.13
C GLU A 183 -23.13 20.33 -10.88
N LEU A 184 -22.07 19.53 -11.05
CA LEU A 184 -21.37 18.89 -9.94
C LEU A 184 -20.69 19.93 -9.05
N ASN A 185 -20.10 21.00 -9.61
CA ASN A 185 -19.51 22.06 -8.79
C ASN A 185 -20.56 22.72 -7.87
N VAL A 186 -21.70 23.11 -8.44
CA VAL A 186 -22.80 23.73 -7.68
C VAL A 186 -23.39 22.75 -6.66
N PHE A 187 -23.56 21.48 -7.03
CA PHE A 187 -24.07 20.45 -6.13
C PHE A 187 -23.13 20.24 -4.93
N MET A 188 -21.84 20.09 -5.17
CA MET A 188 -20.83 19.91 -4.12
C MET A 188 -20.85 21.10 -3.15
N GLU A 189 -20.90 22.34 -3.66
CA GLU A 189 -20.99 23.54 -2.82
C GLU A 189 -22.30 23.61 -2.01
N LYS A 190 -23.43 23.16 -2.59
CA LYS A 190 -24.72 23.07 -1.87
C LYS A 190 -24.70 22.04 -0.75
N GLN A 191 -23.95 20.94 -0.91
CA GLN A 191 -23.75 19.92 0.12
C GLN A 191 -22.67 20.32 1.16
N GLY A 192 -22.15 21.55 1.10
CA GLY A 192 -21.20 22.07 2.08
C GLY A 192 -19.73 21.82 1.76
N ALA A 193 -19.39 21.42 0.53
CA ALA A 193 -18.00 21.34 0.10
C ALA A 193 -17.32 22.72 0.09
N ALA A 194 -16.03 22.74 0.41
CA ALA A 194 -15.21 23.94 0.25
C ALA A 194 -15.13 24.35 -1.23
N LYS A 195 -15.11 25.66 -1.49
CA LYS A 195 -15.04 26.19 -2.87
C LYS A 195 -13.60 26.12 -3.41
N PRO A 196 -13.39 25.67 -4.66
CA PRO A 196 -14.39 25.16 -5.61
C PRO A 196 -14.85 23.73 -5.26
N GLY A 197 -16.16 23.48 -5.24
CA GLY A 197 -16.73 22.20 -4.80
C GLY A 197 -16.25 21.00 -5.63
N LEU A 198 -16.05 21.19 -6.94
CA LEU A 198 -15.52 20.15 -7.84
C LEU A 198 -14.12 19.68 -7.46
N LEU A 199 -13.30 20.55 -6.85
CA LEU A 199 -11.96 20.19 -6.40
C LEU A 199 -12.03 19.16 -5.26
N VAL A 200 -13.04 19.26 -4.38
CA VAL A 200 -13.26 18.28 -3.31
C VAL A 200 -13.59 16.91 -3.90
N LEU A 201 -14.45 16.85 -4.92
CA LEU A 201 -14.82 15.61 -5.60
C LEU A 201 -13.61 14.97 -6.31
N THR A 202 -12.94 15.71 -7.18
CA THR A 202 -11.78 15.22 -7.94
C THR A 202 -10.61 14.83 -7.04
N THR A 203 -10.36 15.61 -5.98
CA THR A 203 -9.34 15.27 -4.97
C THR A 203 -9.74 14.02 -4.20
N GLY A 204 -11.00 13.91 -3.77
CA GLY A 204 -11.55 12.77 -3.06
C GLY A 204 -11.42 11.46 -3.84
N LEU A 205 -11.87 11.45 -5.10
CA LEU A 205 -11.75 10.30 -6.01
C LEU A 205 -10.29 9.91 -6.28
N SER A 206 -9.35 10.85 -6.14
CA SER A 206 -7.92 10.56 -6.30
C SER A 206 -7.23 10.00 -5.05
N LYS A 207 -7.85 10.08 -3.88
CA LYS A 207 -7.22 9.67 -2.60
C LYS A 207 -6.83 8.19 -2.53
N PRO A 208 -7.64 7.22 -3.00
CA PRO A 208 -7.31 5.81 -2.90
C PRO A 208 -5.93 5.46 -3.47
N PHE A 209 -5.63 5.87 -4.70
CA PHE A 209 -4.34 5.55 -5.30
C PHE A 209 -3.18 6.39 -4.74
N ARG A 210 -3.43 7.62 -4.27
CA ARG A 210 -2.40 8.41 -3.54
C ARG A 210 -2.02 7.76 -2.21
N ARG A 211 -2.93 7.00 -1.58
CA ARG A 211 -2.62 6.26 -0.36
C ARG A 211 -1.63 5.13 -0.64
N LEU A 212 -1.77 4.43 -1.77
CA LEU A 212 -0.83 3.38 -2.18
C LEU A 212 0.62 3.86 -2.25
N ASP A 213 0.84 5.06 -2.81
CA ASP A 213 2.18 5.66 -2.91
C ASP A 213 2.83 5.93 -1.54
N LYS A 214 2.03 6.09 -0.48
CA LYS A 214 2.53 6.39 0.87
C LYS A 214 2.92 5.15 1.66
N TYR A 215 2.28 3.99 1.43
CA TYR A 215 2.50 2.80 2.25
C TYR A 215 3.95 2.35 2.28
N ALA A 216 4.62 2.32 1.12
CA ALA A 216 6.01 1.91 1.05
C ALA A 216 6.94 2.82 1.88
N ALA A 217 6.69 4.14 1.89
CA ALA A 217 7.47 5.09 2.67
C ALA A 217 7.23 4.94 4.18
N ILE A 218 5.97 4.74 4.59
CA ILE A 218 5.61 4.53 5.99
C ILE A 218 6.24 3.23 6.52
N LEU A 219 6.17 2.15 5.75
CA LEU A 219 6.79 0.87 6.10
C LEU A 219 8.32 0.97 6.16
N GLN A 220 8.93 1.77 5.28
CA GLN A 220 10.36 2.01 5.31
C GLN A 220 10.80 2.78 6.56
N GLU A 221 9.99 3.75 7.01
CA GLU A 221 10.25 4.43 8.27
C GLU A 221 10.06 3.47 9.45
N LEU A 222 9.05 2.60 9.43
CA LEU A 222 8.85 1.59 10.47
C LEU A 222 10.04 0.61 10.56
N GLU A 223 10.56 0.15 9.42
CA GLU A 223 11.70 -0.76 9.35
C GLU A 223 12.99 -0.15 9.90
N ARG A 224 13.21 1.15 9.66
CA ARG A 224 14.40 1.88 10.14
C ARG A 224 14.53 1.88 11.67
N HIS A 225 13.43 1.70 12.40
CA HIS A 225 13.41 1.63 13.86
C HIS A 225 13.05 0.23 14.36
N MET A 226 13.37 -0.80 13.57
CA MET A 226 13.17 -2.19 13.91
C MET A 226 14.50 -2.89 14.17
N GLU A 227 14.58 -3.63 15.28
CA GLU A 227 15.78 -4.41 15.62
C GLU A 227 16.02 -5.53 14.61
N SER A 228 17.29 -5.87 14.39
CA SER A 228 17.71 -6.91 13.44
C SER A 228 17.14 -8.30 13.72
N GLY A 229 16.85 -8.62 14.99
CA GLY A 229 16.22 -9.87 15.41
C GLY A 229 14.69 -9.83 15.49
N HIS A 230 14.06 -8.70 15.12
CA HIS A 230 12.61 -8.57 15.22
C HIS A 230 11.90 -9.51 14.21
N PRO A 231 10.91 -10.30 14.64
CA PRO A 231 10.28 -11.32 13.80
C PRO A 231 9.46 -10.74 12.63
N ASP A 232 9.14 -9.44 12.65
CA ASP A 232 8.42 -8.75 11.56
C ASP A 232 9.33 -8.07 10.54
N ARG A 233 10.65 -8.07 10.76
CA ARG A 233 11.58 -7.25 9.95
C ARG A 233 11.58 -7.68 8.49
N GLY A 234 11.65 -8.99 8.26
CA GLY A 234 11.57 -9.56 6.92
C GLY A 234 10.22 -9.29 6.25
N ASP A 235 9.12 -9.47 6.98
CA ASP A 235 7.78 -9.18 6.47
C ASP A 235 7.61 -7.70 6.09
N THR A 236 8.17 -6.79 6.89
CA THR A 236 8.15 -5.35 6.63
C THR A 236 8.96 -5.01 5.39
N GLN A 237 10.18 -5.56 5.23
CA GLN A 237 11.00 -5.35 4.04
C GLN A 237 10.33 -5.86 2.76
N ARG A 238 9.73 -7.05 2.81
CA ARG A 238 8.94 -7.59 1.69
C ARG A 238 7.72 -6.71 1.40
N SER A 239 7.01 -6.24 2.41
CA SER A 239 5.87 -5.34 2.25
C SER A 239 6.23 -4.06 1.53
N ILE A 240 7.39 -3.45 1.83
CA ILE A 240 7.88 -2.26 1.12
C ILE A 240 7.98 -2.53 -0.38
N ALA A 241 8.59 -3.64 -0.78
CA ALA A 241 8.74 -4.00 -2.19
C ALA A 241 7.39 -4.29 -2.86
N VAL A 242 6.51 -5.05 -2.20
CA VAL A 242 5.18 -5.39 -2.69
C VAL A 242 4.32 -4.14 -2.91
N TYR A 243 4.31 -3.21 -1.96
CA TYR A 243 3.49 -2.00 -2.08
C TYR A 243 4.05 -1.00 -3.10
N LYS A 244 5.37 -0.97 -3.33
CA LYS A 244 5.96 -0.25 -4.48
C LYS A 244 5.50 -0.82 -5.81
N ASP A 245 5.45 -2.15 -5.95
CA ASP A 245 4.92 -2.82 -7.15
C ASP A 245 3.43 -2.52 -7.35
N ILE A 246 2.62 -2.63 -6.29
CA ILE A 246 1.18 -2.34 -6.35
C ILE A 246 0.93 -0.91 -6.82
N ALA A 247 1.58 0.09 -6.21
CA ALA A 247 1.43 1.49 -6.58
C ALA A 247 1.84 1.74 -8.05
N SER A 248 3.00 1.18 -8.47
CA SER A 248 3.50 1.29 -9.84
C SER A 248 2.56 0.65 -10.86
N SER A 249 2.06 -0.54 -10.55
CA SER A 249 1.12 -1.28 -11.39
C SER A 249 -0.22 -0.53 -11.53
N CYS A 250 -0.77 -0.02 -10.43
CA CYS A 250 -2.02 0.74 -10.44
C CYS A 250 -1.89 2.05 -11.25
N SER A 251 -0.77 2.76 -11.07
CA SER A 251 -0.46 3.98 -11.83
C SER A 251 -0.32 3.70 -13.33
N ALA A 252 0.38 2.63 -13.71
CA ALA A 252 0.52 2.21 -15.09
C ALA A 252 -0.83 1.85 -15.74
N THR A 253 -1.67 1.08 -15.03
CA THR A 253 -3.02 0.72 -15.48
C THR A 253 -3.87 1.96 -15.72
N ARG A 254 -3.88 2.92 -14.79
CA ARG A 254 -4.64 4.16 -14.92
C ARG A 254 -4.21 4.95 -16.15
N ARG A 255 -2.89 5.12 -16.34
CA ARG A 255 -2.33 5.83 -17.49
C ARG A 255 -2.66 5.13 -18.81
N GLN A 256 -2.60 3.80 -18.84
CA GLN A 256 -2.98 3.03 -20.02
C GLN A 256 -4.45 3.25 -20.38
N LYS A 257 -5.35 3.20 -19.40
CA LYS A 257 -6.79 3.39 -19.61
C LYS A 257 -7.16 4.82 -19.98
N GLU A 258 -6.45 5.81 -19.45
CA GLU A 258 -6.59 7.20 -19.87
C GLU A 258 -6.22 7.38 -21.35
N LEU A 259 -5.11 6.78 -21.80
CA LEU A 259 -4.69 6.81 -23.22
C LEU A 259 -5.69 6.09 -24.13
N GLU A 260 -6.20 4.92 -23.73
CA GLU A 260 -7.23 4.20 -24.48
C GLU A 260 -8.49 5.05 -24.67
N LEU A 261 -8.94 5.74 -23.61
CA LEU A 261 -10.09 6.63 -23.71
C LEU A 261 -9.82 7.83 -24.63
N GLN A 262 -8.65 8.47 -24.51
CA GLN A 262 -8.28 9.59 -25.38
C GLN A 262 -8.25 9.18 -26.87
N ILE A 263 -7.87 7.94 -27.18
CA ILE A 263 -7.90 7.41 -28.55
C ILE A 263 -9.36 7.24 -29.02
N LEU A 264 -10.24 6.75 -28.16
CA LEU A 264 -11.65 6.50 -28.50
C LEU A 264 -12.49 7.79 -28.60
N THR A 265 -12.17 8.80 -27.79
CA THR A 265 -12.92 10.07 -27.72
C THR A 265 -12.24 11.22 -28.46
N GLY A 266 -10.99 11.03 -28.92
CA GLY A 266 -10.23 12.05 -29.61
C GLY A 266 -10.72 12.30 -31.05
N PRO A 267 -10.61 13.54 -31.57
CA PRO A 267 -10.96 13.83 -32.95
C PRO A 267 -10.00 13.11 -33.90
N VAL A 268 -10.52 12.16 -34.69
CA VAL A 268 -9.75 11.49 -35.74
C VAL A 268 -9.45 12.53 -36.84
N ARG A 269 -8.17 12.91 -36.99
CA ARG A 269 -7.76 13.89 -38.02
C ARG A 269 -8.20 13.41 -39.40
N GLY A 270 -9.13 14.15 -40.01
CA GLY A 270 -9.67 13.87 -41.36
C GLY A 270 -10.94 13.02 -41.41
N TRP A 271 -11.52 12.64 -40.26
CA TRP A 271 -12.77 11.88 -40.21
C TRP A 271 -13.99 12.82 -40.23
N GLN A 272 -14.87 12.65 -41.23
CA GLN A 272 -16.15 13.36 -41.33
C GLN A 272 -17.35 12.52 -40.84
N GLY A 273 -17.12 11.35 -40.25
CA GLY A 273 -18.15 10.47 -39.70
C GLY A 273 -18.42 10.70 -38.21
N ALA A 274 -19.42 10.00 -37.65
CA ALA A 274 -19.73 10.02 -36.22
C ALA A 274 -18.55 9.52 -35.38
N GLU A 275 -18.51 9.91 -34.10
CA GLU A 275 -17.48 9.51 -33.13
C GLU A 275 -17.36 7.98 -33.04
N LEU A 276 -16.14 7.47 -32.84
CA LEU A 276 -15.87 6.03 -32.72
C LEU A 276 -16.62 5.38 -31.55
N SER A 277 -17.04 6.17 -30.56
CA SER A 277 -17.87 5.79 -29.42
C SER A 277 -19.30 5.35 -29.80
N THR A 278 -19.74 5.65 -31.03
CA THR A 278 -21.11 5.40 -31.52
C THR A 278 -21.20 4.36 -32.65
N LEU A 279 -20.09 3.72 -33.01
CA LEU A 279 -20.01 2.59 -33.95
C LEU A 279 -19.95 1.25 -33.21
#